data_AF-A0A956X7I3-F1
#
_entry.id   AF-A0A956X7I3-F1
#
_cell.length_a   1.000
_cell.length_b   1.000
_cell.length_c   1.000
_cell.angle_alpha   90.00
_cell.angle_beta   90.00
_cell.angle_gamma   90.00
#
_symmetry.space_group_name_H-M   'P 1'
#
loop_
_entity.id
_entity.type
_entity.pdbx_description
1 polymer ?
#
loop_
_entity_poly.entity_id
_entity_poly.type
_entity_poly.pdbx_seq_one_letter_code
_entity_poly.pdbx_strand_id
1 'polypeptide(L)'
;MEKTIIIIGAGVAGLAAGCYAQMNGYRSKIFELHDIPGGLCTAWERQGYTIDGCIHYLFGSAPGQPFYRVWEELGAVQGREMINHESFMTIVDENGRAFTAYADPDRLEAHMKALSPADAGLIESFCEGVRQFRQFDMALMQKKPRKLMDPADWLGFNRKIVPYAVPLAKWGMTSAREFAQKFADPLLCRAFSLMFGWEEIPVMVGMSVLAYMATGNAGFPAGGSLAFAQAIERRYRDLGGEVVYKAQVEKILVENGRAVGVETAAGE
;
A
#
# COMPACT_ATOMS: atom_id res chain seq x y z
N MET A 1 -21.86 -28.07 -14.51
CA MET A 1 -22.44 -26.98 -13.70
C MET A 1 -21.54 -25.77 -13.82
N GLU A 2 -22.11 -24.60 -14.09
CA GLU A 2 -21.37 -23.34 -14.06
C GLU A 2 -20.85 -23.10 -12.64
N LYS A 3 -19.58 -22.75 -12.48
CA LYS A 3 -19.00 -22.49 -11.15
C LYS A 3 -19.32 -21.04 -10.77
N THR A 4 -20.10 -20.85 -9.71
CA THR A 4 -20.52 -19.52 -9.25
C THR A 4 -19.81 -19.12 -7.95
N ILE A 5 -19.62 -17.81 -7.76
CA ILE A 5 -19.09 -17.22 -6.53
C ILE A 5 -19.94 -16.01 -6.15
N ILE A 6 -20.37 -15.94 -4.89
CA ILE A 6 -20.97 -14.74 -4.31
C ILE A 6 -19.91 -14.04 -3.47
N ILE A 7 -19.82 -12.71 -3.61
CA ILE A 7 -18.91 -11.86 -2.88
C ILE A 7 -19.75 -10.79 -2.16
N ILE A 8 -19.50 -10.60 -0.87
CA ILE A 8 -20.20 -9.60 -0.06
C ILE A 8 -19.25 -8.41 0.13
N GLY A 9 -19.61 -7.27 -0.45
CA GLY A 9 -18.85 -6.01 -0.44
C GLY A 9 -18.06 -5.73 -1.73
N ALA A 10 -18.27 -4.55 -2.30
CA ALA A 10 -17.54 -3.98 -3.43
C ALA A 10 -16.37 -3.07 -2.98
N GLY A 11 -15.72 -3.41 -1.87
CA GLY A 11 -14.42 -2.84 -1.52
C GLY A 11 -13.31 -3.35 -2.45
N VAL A 12 -12.13 -2.74 -2.41
CA VAL A 12 -10.98 -3.12 -3.29
C VAL A 12 -10.70 -4.63 -3.25
N ALA A 13 -10.76 -5.27 -2.08
CA ALA A 13 -10.55 -6.71 -1.95
C ALA A 13 -11.66 -7.55 -2.63
N GLY A 14 -12.93 -7.15 -2.47
CA GLY A 14 -14.07 -7.83 -3.10
C GLY A 14 -14.08 -7.66 -4.61
N LEU A 15 -13.80 -6.45 -5.10
CA LEU A 15 -13.63 -6.17 -6.52
C LEU A 15 -12.47 -6.97 -7.13
N ALA A 16 -11.33 -7.05 -6.43
CA ALA A 16 -10.18 -7.84 -6.86
C ALA A 16 -10.50 -9.34 -6.90
N ALA A 17 -11.14 -9.87 -5.86
CA ALA A 17 -11.62 -11.25 -5.83
C ALA A 17 -12.59 -11.54 -6.99
N GLY A 18 -13.49 -10.61 -7.30
CA GLY A 18 -14.40 -10.69 -8.44
C GLY A 18 -13.68 -10.72 -9.78
N CYS A 19 -12.70 -9.83 -9.99
CA CYS A 19 -11.89 -9.81 -11.21
C CYS A 19 -11.17 -11.15 -11.41
N TYR A 20 -10.46 -11.64 -10.39
CA TYR A 20 -9.75 -12.90 -10.49
C TYR A 20 -10.69 -14.10 -10.62
N ALA A 21 -11.88 -14.08 -9.99
CA ALA A 21 -12.90 -15.11 -10.19
C ALA A 21 -13.33 -15.19 -11.66
N GLN A 22 -13.67 -14.06 -12.28
CA GLN A 22 -14.05 -14.01 -13.69
C GLN A 22 -12.92 -14.47 -14.61
N MET A 23 -11.69 -14.00 -14.38
CA MET A 23 -10.51 -14.43 -15.15
C MET A 23 -10.23 -15.94 -15.05
N ASN A 24 -10.69 -16.59 -13.98
CA ASN A 24 -10.52 -18.03 -13.75
C ASN A 24 -11.78 -18.85 -14.09
N GLY A 25 -12.73 -18.28 -14.83
CA GLY A 25 -13.91 -18.98 -15.35
C GLY A 25 -15.02 -19.21 -14.32
N TYR A 26 -15.02 -18.46 -13.21
CA TYR A 26 -16.14 -18.43 -12.28
C TYR A 26 -17.06 -17.28 -12.61
N ARG A 27 -18.36 -17.55 -12.69
CA ARG A 27 -19.37 -16.50 -12.73
C ARG A 27 -19.55 -15.92 -11.33
N SER A 28 -19.05 -14.72 -11.10
CA SER A 28 -19.16 -14.07 -9.80
C SER A 28 -20.21 -12.96 -9.80
N LYS A 29 -20.80 -12.73 -8.62
CA LYS A 29 -21.70 -11.60 -8.33
C LYS A 29 -21.30 -10.96 -7.00
N ILE A 30 -21.18 -9.63 -6.98
CA ILE A 30 -20.89 -8.83 -5.80
C ILE A 30 -22.18 -8.19 -5.29
N PHE A 31 -22.46 -8.29 -4.00
CA PHE A 31 -23.52 -7.54 -3.32
C PHE A 31 -22.90 -6.44 -2.47
N GLU A 32 -23.26 -5.18 -2.74
CA GLU A 32 -22.75 -4.00 -2.05
C GLU A 32 -23.88 -3.25 -1.37
N LEU A 33 -23.67 -2.89 -0.10
CA LEU A 33 -24.63 -2.16 0.71
C LEU A 33 -24.84 -0.74 0.20
N HIS A 34 -23.76 -0.06 -0.20
CA HIS A 34 -23.81 1.32 -0.70
C HIS A 34 -24.27 1.38 -2.16
N ASP A 35 -24.43 2.61 -2.66
CA ASP A 35 -24.70 2.91 -4.07
C ASP A 35 -23.44 3.20 -4.92
N ILE A 36 -22.25 3.11 -4.32
CA ILE A 36 -20.96 3.28 -4.98
C ILE A 36 -19.98 2.17 -4.54
N PRO A 37 -18.97 1.82 -5.36
CA PRO A 37 -17.93 0.88 -4.97
C PRO A 37 -16.85 1.54 -4.11
N GLY A 38 -15.94 0.73 -3.58
CA GLY A 38 -14.69 1.17 -2.96
C GLY A 38 -14.59 0.86 -1.47
N GLY A 39 -15.71 0.79 -0.76
CA GLY A 39 -15.73 0.60 0.69
C GLY A 39 -14.92 1.71 1.37
N LEU A 40 -13.86 1.34 2.11
CA LEU A 40 -12.92 2.30 2.72
C LEU A 40 -12.14 3.12 1.67
N CYS A 41 -11.92 2.57 0.47
CA CYS A 41 -11.23 3.26 -0.62
C CYS A 41 -12.22 4.12 -1.41
N THR A 42 -12.62 5.23 -0.80
CA THR A 42 -13.61 6.16 -1.35
C THR A 42 -13.25 7.61 -1.05
N ALA A 43 -13.98 8.52 -1.67
CA ALA A 43 -13.92 9.96 -1.46
C ALA A 43 -15.34 10.53 -1.67
N TRP A 44 -15.62 11.69 -1.09
CA TRP A 44 -16.90 12.37 -1.28
C TRP A 44 -16.72 13.87 -1.45
N GLU A 45 -17.71 14.51 -2.05
CA GLU A 45 -17.70 15.96 -2.24
C GLU A 45 -18.53 16.68 -1.18
N ARG A 46 -18.01 17.80 -0.67
CA ARG A 46 -18.73 18.70 0.21
C ARG A 46 -18.35 20.13 -0.10
N GLN A 47 -19.34 20.95 -0.46
CA GLN A 47 -19.16 22.39 -0.74
C GLN A 47 -18.04 22.69 -1.75
N GLY A 48 -17.90 21.87 -2.80
CA GLY A 48 -16.87 22.03 -3.84
C GLY A 48 -15.49 21.47 -3.48
N TYR A 49 -15.34 20.84 -2.32
CA TYR A 49 -14.11 20.14 -1.93
C TYR A 49 -14.29 18.63 -2.02
N THR A 50 -13.33 17.93 -2.58
CA THR A 50 -13.22 16.47 -2.47
C THR A 50 -12.52 16.12 -1.16
N ILE A 51 -13.18 15.30 -0.35
CA ILE A 51 -12.63 14.76 0.89
C ILE A 51 -12.28 13.29 0.62
N ASP A 52 -10.98 13.02 0.58
CA ASP A 52 -10.40 11.69 0.38
C ASP A 52 -9.54 11.35 1.61
N GLY A 53 -9.84 10.22 2.24
CA GLY A 53 -9.19 9.79 3.48
C GLY A 53 -8.51 8.43 3.38
N CYS A 54 -8.32 7.86 2.18
CA CYS A 54 -7.83 6.49 2.05
C CYS A 54 -6.46 6.37 1.38
N ILE A 55 -6.33 6.63 0.08
CA ILE A 55 -5.06 6.41 -0.61
C ILE A 55 -4.18 7.63 -0.39
N HIS A 56 -3.03 7.43 0.25
CA HIS A 56 -1.96 8.43 0.30
C HIS A 56 -0.85 8.14 -0.73
N TYR A 57 -0.65 6.86 -1.04
CA TYR A 57 0.25 6.35 -2.06
C TYR A 57 -0.09 4.88 -2.35
N LEU A 58 0.28 4.40 -3.53
CA LEU A 58 0.09 3.02 -3.96
C LEU A 58 1.44 2.34 -4.18
N PHE A 59 1.76 1.31 -3.40
CA PHE A 59 2.94 0.48 -3.67
C PHE A 59 2.76 -0.29 -4.98
N GLY A 60 3.80 -0.36 -5.81
CA GLY A 60 3.69 -0.97 -7.15
C GLY A 60 3.08 -0.05 -8.19
N SER A 61 3.09 1.26 -7.99
CA SER A 61 2.46 2.20 -8.93
C SER A 61 3.28 2.45 -10.20
N ALA A 62 4.55 2.05 -10.24
CA ALA A 62 5.39 2.21 -11.43
C ALA A 62 5.57 0.89 -12.22
N PRO A 63 5.63 0.95 -13.56
CA PRO A 63 5.92 -0.21 -14.40
C PRO A 63 7.21 -0.92 -14.01
N GLY A 64 7.20 -2.26 -14.06
CA GLY A 64 8.34 -3.10 -13.69
C GLY A 64 8.49 -3.36 -12.19
N GLN A 65 7.70 -2.71 -11.34
CA GLN A 65 7.67 -2.94 -9.90
C GLN A 65 6.76 -4.13 -9.56
N PRO A 66 6.96 -4.90 -8.47
CA PRO A 66 6.35 -6.22 -8.36
C PRO A 66 4.84 -6.24 -8.13
N PHE A 67 4.28 -5.20 -7.49
CA PHE A 67 2.83 -5.10 -7.33
C PHE A 67 2.14 -4.43 -8.52
N TYR A 68 2.88 -3.83 -9.46
CA TYR A 68 2.32 -3.17 -10.64
C TYR A 68 1.43 -4.10 -11.45
N ARG A 69 1.89 -5.34 -11.64
CA ARG A 69 1.13 -6.35 -12.38
C ARG A 69 -0.24 -6.63 -11.78
N VAL A 70 -0.37 -6.64 -10.45
CA VAL A 70 -1.68 -6.85 -9.80
C VAL A 70 -2.60 -5.70 -10.15
N TRP A 71 -2.11 -4.46 -10.06
CA TRP A 71 -2.92 -3.29 -10.41
C TRP A 71 -3.28 -3.22 -11.89
N GLU A 72 -2.39 -3.69 -12.75
CA GLU A 72 -2.64 -3.82 -14.19
C GLU A 72 -3.70 -4.90 -14.46
N GLU A 73 -3.62 -6.08 -13.87
CA GLU A 73 -4.65 -7.12 -14.01
C GLU A 73 -6.03 -6.59 -13.56
N LEU A 74 -6.04 -5.81 -12.46
CA LEU A 74 -7.23 -5.18 -11.90
C LEU A 74 -7.72 -3.92 -12.64
N GLY A 75 -7.05 -3.47 -13.70
CA GLY A 75 -7.51 -2.30 -14.47
C GLY A 75 -7.31 -0.96 -13.76
N ALA A 76 -6.54 -0.91 -12.67
CA ALA A 76 -6.49 0.24 -11.78
C ALA A 76 -5.51 1.34 -12.24
N VAL A 77 -4.51 0.98 -13.04
CA VAL A 77 -3.36 1.83 -13.39
C VAL A 77 -3.30 2.21 -14.89
N GLN A 78 -4.08 1.53 -15.73
CA GLN A 78 -4.06 1.74 -17.18
C GLN A 78 -4.49 3.16 -17.54
N GLY A 79 -3.59 3.91 -18.19
CA GLY A 79 -3.84 5.29 -18.59
C GLY A 79 -4.02 6.25 -17.42
N ARG A 80 -3.68 5.83 -16.19
CA ARG A 80 -3.77 6.68 -15.01
C ARG A 80 -2.42 7.29 -14.68
N GLU A 81 -2.41 8.60 -14.52
CA GLU A 81 -1.26 9.33 -14.00
C GLU A 81 -1.00 8.95 -12.53
N MET A 82 0.26 8.67 -12.21
CA MET A 82 0.74 8.47 -10.85
C MET A 82 1.54 9.69 -10.42
N ILE A 83 1.01 10.44 -9.46
CA ILE A 83 1.64 11.63 -8.91
C ILE A 83 2.71 11.19 -7.91
N ASN A 84 3.97 11.43 -8.22
CA ASN A 84 5.10 11.12 -7.35
C ASN A 84 5.46 12.36 -6.54
N HIS A 85 5.15 12.34 -5.24
CA HIS A 85 5.47 13.44 -4.33
C HIS A 85 6.96 13.43 -3.96
N GLU A 86 7.59 14.61 -3.96
CA GLU A 86 8.99 14.77 -3.52
C GLU A 86 9.16 14.67 -2.01
N SER A 87 8.10 14.92 -1.25
CA SER A 87 8.09 14.91 0.22
C SER A 87 7.06 13.92 0.73
N PHE A 88 7.46 13.08 1.67
CA PHE A 88 6.56 12.17 2.38
C PHE A 88 5.75 12.89 3.47
N MET A 89 6.43 13.66 4.31
CA MET A 89 5.82 14.37 5.42
C MET A 89 6.69 15.58 5.80
N THR A 90 6.06 16.64 6.29
CA THR A 90 6.75 17.76 6.95
C THR A 90 6.24 17.89 8.38
N ILE A 91 7.18 17.96 9.33
CA ILE A 91 6.92 18.09 10.76
C ILE A 91 7.50 19.43 11.20
N VAL A 92 6.64 20.28 11.79
CA VAL A 92 6.98 21.64 12.20
C VAL A 92 6.88 21.73 13.72
N ASP A 93 7.92 22.24 14.38
CA ASP A 93 7.89 22.48 15.82
C ASP A 93 7.23 23.82 16.18
N GLU A 94 7.03 24.03 17.48
CA GLU A 94 6.44 25.24 18.06
C GLU A 94 7.21 26.53 17.72
N ASN A 95 8.47 26.43 17.29
CA ASN A 95 9.32 27.57 16.92
C ASN A 95 9.37 27.78 15.39
N GLY A 96 8.62 26.99 14.62
CA GLY A 96 8.56 27.07 13.16
C GLY A 96 9.70 26.37 12.44
N ARG A 97 10.56 25.60 13.14
CA ARG A 97 11.57 24.76 12.47
C ARG A 97 10.87 23.58 11.81
N ALA A 98 11.24 23.28 10.57
CA ALA A 98 10.59 22.24 9.77
C ALA A 98 11.57 21.12 9.36
N PHE A 99 11.24 19.88 9.70
CA PHE A 99 11.83 18.69 9.10
C PHE A 99 10.92 18.18 7.99
N THR A 100 11.45 18.11 6.76
CA THR A 100 10.75 17.50 5.62
C THR A 100 11.45 16.19 5.27
N ALA A 101 10.70 15.10 5.32
CA ALA A 101 11.15 13.80 4.86
C ALA A 101 11.08 13.74 3.33
N TYR A 102 12.14 14.20 2.67
CA TYR A 102 12.28 14.11 1.21
C TYR A 102 12.43 12.66 0.75
N ALA A 103 11.81 12.34 -0.38
CA ALA A 103 11.95 11.04 -1.03
C ALA A 103 13.39 10.83 -1.54
N ASP A 104 14.01 11.87 -2.10
CA ASP A 104 15.40 11.81 -2.53
C ASP A 104 16.35 11.72 -1.30
N PRO A 105 17.14 10.64 -1.17
CA PRO A 105 17.98 10.43 0.00
C PRO A 105 19.15 11.43 0.11
N ASP A 106 19.64 11.97 -1.00
CA ASP A 106 20.74 12.94 -1.01
C ASP A 106 20.23 14.32 -0.57
N ARG A 107 19.04 14.71 -1.05
CA ARG A 107 18.35 15.92 -0.58
C ARG A 107 17.94 15.80 0.89
N LEU A 108 17.45 14.64 1.31
CA LEU A 108 17.11 14.37 2.71
C LEU A 108 18.34 14.49 3.61
N GLU A 109 19.46 13.87 3.22
CA GLU A 109 20.71 13.92 3.97
C GLU A 109 21.21 15.36 4.15
N ALA A 110 21.23 16.14 3.07
CA ALA A 110 21.64 17.54 3.12
C ALA A 110 20.71 18.39 4.02
N HIS A 111 19.39 18.20 3.91
CA HIS A 111 18.40 18.89 4.74
C HIS A 111 18.59 18.58 6.22
N MET A 112 18.74 17.30 6.56
CA MET A 112 18.94 16.86 7.94
C MET A 112 20.26 17.37 8.53
N LYS A 113 21.36 17.35 7.75
CA LYS A 113 22.66 17.88 8.19
C LYS A 113 22.62 19.39 8.42
N ALA A 114 21.84 20.12 7.64
CA ALA A 114 21.61 21.55 7.87
C ALA A 114 20.82 21.81 9.16
N LEU A 115 19.85 20.94 9.49
CA LEU A 115 19.08 21.02 10.74
C LEU A 115 19.91 20.65 11.97
N SER A 116 20.74 19.61 11.87
CA SER A 116 21.59 19.14 12.96
C SER A 116 22.94 18.63 12.43
N PRO A 117 23.95 19.50 12.35
CA PRO A 117 25.31 19.09 12.02
C PRO A 117 25.90 18.09 13.04
N ALA A 118 25.45 18.16 14.30
CA ALA A 118 25.90 17.27 15.37
C ALA A 118 25.50 15.80 15.14
N ASP A 119 24.41 15.56 14.40
CA ASP A 119 23.87 14.23 14.12
C ASP A 119 24.39 13.63 12.80
N ALA A 120 25.36 14.27 12.11
CA ALA A 120 25.77 13.94 10.75
C ALA A 120 26.03 12.44 10.50
N GLY A 121 26.73 11.74 11.40
CA GLY A 121 27.01 10.31 11.23
C GLY A 121 25.77 9.42 11.33
N LEU A 122 24.78 9.77 12.18
CA LEU A 122 23.52 9.05 12.27
C LEU A 122 22.67 9.29 11.01
N ILE A 123 22.68 10.53 10.51
CA ILE A 123 21.98 10.95 9.29
C ILE A 123 22.53 10.20 8.07
N GLU A 124 23.85 10.14 7.91
CA GLU A 124 24.52 9.40 6.84
C GLU A 124 24.15 7.92 6.87
N SER A 125 24.20 7.30 8.06
CA SER A 125 23.82 5.90 8.26
C SER A 125 22.36 5.65 7.87
N PHE A 126 21.44 6.56 8.22
CA PHE A 126 20.03 6.46 7.83
C PHE A 126 19.83 6.57 6.32
N CYS A 127 20.40 7.60 5.70
CA CYS A 127 20.22 7.87 4.27
C CYS A 127 20.88 6.78 3.41
N GLU A 128 22.00 6.23 3.86
CA GLU A 128 22.61 5.05 3.23
C GLU A 128 21.69 3.82 3.31
N GLY A 129 21.01 3.63 4.44
CA GLY A 129 19.96 2.62 4.55
C GLY A 129 18.87 2.81 3.49
N VAL A 130 18.36 4.03 3.31
CA VAL A 130 17.38 4.34 2.25
C VAL A 130 17.94 4.02 0.86
N ARG A 131 19.19 4.39 0.55
CA ARG A 131 19.85 4.05 -0.74
C ARG A 131 19.95 2.54 -0.97
N GLN A 132 20.27 1.77 0.07
CA GLN A 132 20.30 0.31 0.00
C GLN A 132 18.90 -0.27 -0.28
N PHE A 133 17.87 0.24 0.39
CA PHE A 133 16.49 -0.21 0.18
C PHE A 133 15.94 0.18 -1.20
N ARG A 134 16.48 1.19 -1.91
CA ARG A 134 16.12 1.46 -3.32
C ARG A 134 16.49 0.32 -4.27
N GLN A 135 17.53 -0.43 -3.92
CA GLN A 135 18.00 -1.57 -4.70
C GLN A 135 17.34 -2.88 -4.26
N PHE A 136 16.63 -2.84 -3.13
CA PHE A 136 16.04 -4.01 -2.51
C PHE A 136 14.51 -3.97 -2.53
N ASP A 137 13.96 -4.87 -3.32
CA ASP A 137 12.53 -4.96 -3.50
C ASP A 137 11.89 -5.91 -2.48
N MET A 138 11.31 -5.34 -1.42
CA MET A 138 10.62 -6.11 -0.37
C MET A 138 9.41 -6.88 -0.92
N ALA A 139 8.85 -6.50 -2.07
CA ALA A 139 7.72 -7.22 -2.65
C ALA A 139 8.14 -8.60 -3.21
N LEU A 140 9.44 -8.85 -3.39
CA LEU A 140 9.97 -10.20 -3.64
C LEU A 140 9.50 -11.20 -2.57
N MET A 141 9.35 -10.76 -1.32
CA MET A 141 8.84 -11.58 -0.20
C MET A 141 7.39 -12.03 -0.41
N GLN A 142 6.64 -11.36 -1.29
CA GLN A 142 5.21 -11.55 -1.47
C GLN A 142 4.85 -12.13 -2.86
N LYS A 143 5.84 -12.32 -3.74
CA LYS A 143 5.61 -12.81 -5.11
C LYS A 143 4.94 -14.19 -5.17
N LYS A 144 5.30 -15.09 -4.27
CA LYS A 144 4.69 -16.42 -4.13
C LYS A 144 4.42 -16.67 -2.65
N PRO A 145 3.20 -17.06 -2.25
CA PRO A 145 2.93 -17.40 -0.86
C PRO A 145 3.89 -18.48 -0.38
N ARG A 146 4.48 -18.31 0.81
CA ARG A 146 5.49 -19.24 1.36
C ARG A 146 5.06 -20.70 1.35
N LYS A 147 3.76 -20.96 1.55
CA LYS A 147 3.17 -22.31 1.53
C LYS A 147 3.17 -22.97 0.14
N LEU A 148 3.36 -22.20 -0.92
CA LEU A 148 3.39 -22.67 -2.31
C LEU A 148 4.81 -22.67 -2.91
N MET A 149 5.81 -22.17 -2.18
CA MET A 149 7.18 -22.11 -2.66
C MET A 149 7.81 -23.50 -2.72
N ASP A 150 8.44 -23.81 -3.85
CA ASP A 150 9.22 -25.02 -4.04
C ASP A 150 10.71 -24.80 -3.68
N PRO A 151 11.56 -25.84 -3.63
CA PRO A 151 12.97 -25.68 -3.29
C PRO A 151 13.76 -24.73 -4.22
N ALA A 152 13.38 -24.62 -5.50
CA ALA A 152 14.04 -23.73 -6.44
C ALA A 152 13.66 -22.26 -6.18
N ASP A 153 12.39 -22.00 -5.85
CA ASP A 153 11.93 -20.69 -5.39
C ASP A 153 12.69 -20.24 -4.15
N TRP A 154 12.86 -21.14 -3.17
CA TRP A 154 13.60 -20.87 -1.93
C TRP A 154 15.08 -20.53 -2.20
N LEU A 155 15.74 -21.29 -3.07
CA LEU A 155 17.12 -21.02 -3.44
C LEU A 155 17.28 -19.66 -4.14
N GLY A 156 16.40 -19.37 -5.11
CA GLY A 156 16.39 -18.10 -5.84
C GLY A 156 16.10 -16.91 -4.93
N PHE A 157 15.18 -17.08 -3.99
CA PHE A 157 14.84 -16.11 -2.96
C PHE A 157 16.04 -15.83 -2.05
N ASN A 158 16.64 -16.86 -1.44
CA ASN A 158 17.78 -16.70 -0.54
C ASN A 158 18.95 -15.98 -1.20
N ARG A 159 19.28 -16.32 -2.46
CA ARG A 159 20.35 -15.64 -3.21
C ARG A 159 20.12 -14.13 -3.36
N LYS A 160 18.86 -13.69 -3.47
CA LYS A 160 18.50 -12.27 -3.58
C LYS A 160 18.47 -11.56 -2.24
N ILE A 161 18.19 -12.27 -1.14
CA ILE A 161 18.14 -11.70 0.22
C ILE A 161 19.54 -11.58 0.85
N VAL A 162 20.44 -12.53 0.59
CA VAL A 162 21.77 -12.60 1.23
C VAL A 162 22.53 -11.27 1.21
N PRO A 163 22.61 -10.52 0.08
CA PRO A 163 23.29 -9.22 0.06
C PRO A 163 22.71 -8.19 1.04
N TYR A 164 21.44 -8.35 1.42
CA TYR A 164 20.70 -7.43 2.27
C TYR A 164 20.48 -7.97 3.69
N ALA A 165 20.98 -9.17 4.03
CA ALA A 165 20.71 -9.80 5.32
C ALA A 165 21.20 -8.95 6.51
N VAL A 166 22.39 -8.34 6.39
CA VAL A 166 22.94 -7.46 7.45
C VAL A 166 22.16 -6.16 7.58
N PRO A 167 21.90 -5.38 6.51
CA PRO A 167 20.98 -4.23 6.57
C PRO A 167 19.61 -4.59 7.13
N LEU A 168 19.01 -5.71 6.70
CA LEU A 168 17.71 -6.17 7.19
C LEU A 168 17.73 -6.46 8.69
N ALA A 169 18.75 -7.15 9.19
CA ALA A 169 18.88 -7.41 10.62
C ALA A 169 19.09 -6.09 11.40
N LYS A 170 20.03 -5.25 10.96
CA LYS A 170 20.35 -3.96 11.59
C LYS A 170 19.11 -3.07 11.72
N TRP A 171 18.37 -2.90 10.63
CA TRP A 171 17.26 -1.95 10.56
C TRP A 171 15.91 -2.57 10.93
N GLY A 172 15.79 -3.90 10.88
CA GLY A 172 14.59 -4.64 11.25
C GLY A 172 14.45 -4.91 12.75
N MET A 173 15.54 -4.87 13.50
CA MET A 173 15.54 -5.07 14.96
C MET A 173 15.54 -3.77 15.77
N THR A 174 15.62 -2.60 15.12
CA THR A 174 15.56 -1.30 15.79
C THR A 174 14.21 -0.64 15.50
N SER A 175 13.48 -0.26 16.54
CA SER A 175 12.22 0.47 16.38
C SER A 175 12.45 1.93 15.99
N ALA A 176 11.43 2.57 15.44
CA ALA A 176 11.46 4.00 15.12
C ALA A 176 11.78 4.83 16.38
N ARG A 177 11.22 4.48 17.54
CA ARG A 177 11.53 5.12 18.83
C ARG A 177 13.01 4.98 19.22
N GLU A 178 13.53 3.76 19.22
CA GLU A 178 14.92 3.49 19.59
C GLU A 178 15.91 4.19 18.66
N PHE A 179 15.57 4.28 17.36
CA PHE A 179 16.36 5.02 16.41
C PHE A 179 16.28 6.53 16.66
N ALA A 180 15.07 7.07 16.86
CA ALA A 180 14.81 8.47 17.11
C ALA A 180 15.55 9.01 18.34
N GLN A 181 15.59 8.24 19.42
CA GLN A 181 16.27 8.61 20.68
C GLN A 181 17.79 8.80 20.56
N LYS A 182 18.40 8.42 19.43
CA LYS A 182 19.83 8.61 19.17
C LYS A 182 20.17 9.99 18.63
N PHE A 183 19.18 10.75 18.15
CA PHE A 183 19.39 12.13 17.69
C PHE A 183 19.60 13.07 18.87
N ALA A 184 20.63 13.91 18.80
CA ALA A 184 20.85 15.00 19.72
C ALA A 184 19.84 16.14 19.49
N ASP A 185 19.44 16.38 18.24
CA ASP A 185 18.46 17.42 17.92
C ASP A 185 17.02 17.01 18.31
N PRO A 186 16.32 17.82 19.15
CA PRO A 186 14.97 17.49 19.60
C PRO A 186 13.89 17.46 18.52
N LEU A 187 14.07 18.21 17.41
CA LEU A 187 13.14 18.18 16.28
C LEU A 187 13.31 16.86 15.52
N LEU A 188 14.54 16.44 15.22
CA LEU A 188 14.79 15.16 14.53
C LEU A 188 14.35 13.95 15.39
N CYS A 189 14.61 13.98 16.69
CA CYS A 189 14.13 12.95 17.63
C CYS A 189 12.59 12.84 17.62
N ARG A 190 11.86 13.96 17.73
CA ARG A 190 10.39 13.95 17.64
C ARG A 190 9.91 13.51 16.25
N ALA A 191 10.55 14.01 15.21
CA ALA A 191 10.12 13.78 13.83
C ALA A 191 10.17 12.31 13.41
N PHE A 192 11.24 11.58 13.78
CA PHE A 192 11.38 10.16 13.43
C PHE A 192 10.35 9.27 14.11
N SER A 193 9.93 9.60 15.33
CA SER A 193 8.85 8.89 16.03
C SER A 193 7.49 9.12 15.37
N LEU A 194 7.24 10.34 14.88
CA LEU A 194 5.96 10.74 14.27
C LEU A 194 5.82 10.31 12.81
N MET A 195 6.91 10.28 12.05
CA MET A 195 6.92 10.05 10.60
C MET A 195 6.16 8.78 10.20
N PHE A 196 6.11 7.75 11.05
CA PHE A 196 5.42 6.48 10.74
C PHE A 196 4.15 6.24 11.55
N GLY A 197 3.77 7.17 12.45
CA GLY A 197 2.57 7.06 13.29
C GLY A 197 2.55 5.90 14.28
N TRP A 198 3.58 5.03 14.28
CA TRP A 198 3.72 3.90 15.17
C TRP A 198 5.17 3.76 15.64
N GLU A 199 5.43 4.12 16.90
CA GLU A 199 6.78 4.23 17.44
C GLU A 199 7.56 2.90 17.52
N GLU A 200 6.86 1.77 17.60
CA GLU A 200 7.48 0.43 17.67
C GLU A 200 7.76 -0.18 16.30
N ILE A 201 7.36 0.49 15.21
CA ILE A 201 7.59 -0.04 13.88
C ILE A 201 9.11 -0.11 13.61
N PRO A 202 9.62 -1.19 12.99
CA PRO A 202 11.02 -1.23 12.60
C PRO A 202 11.38 -0.08 11.67
N VAL A 203 12.51 0.59 11.92
CA VAL A 203 12.95 1.75 11.11
C VAL A 203 13.14 1.39 9.62
N MET A 204 13.45 0.12 9.32
CA MET A 204 13.52 -0.37 7.94
C MET A 204 12.23 -0.16 7.15
N VAL A 205 11.05 -0.21 7.79
CA VAL A 205 9.76 -0.03 7.10
C VAL A 205 9.69 1.40 6.56
N GLY A 206 10.09 2.35 7.40
CA GLY A 206 10.18 3.74 7.03
C GLY A 206 11.16 4.04 5.92
N MET A 207 12.36 3.45 6.01
CA MET A 207 13.36 3.53 4.94
C MET A 207 12.82 2.97 3.62
N SER A 208 12.07 1.87 3.69
CA SER A 208 11.47 1.24 2.51
C SER A 208 10.40 2.13 1.86
N VAL A 209 9.59 2.85 2.65
CA VAL A 209 8.62 3.83 2.13
C VAL A 209 9.35 4.93 1.35
N LEU A 210 10.36 5.55 1.96
CA LEU A 210 11.14 6.60 1.29
C LEU A 210 11.84 6.08 0.03
N ALA A 211 12.40 4.87 0.08
CA ALA A 211 13.01 4.22 -1.08
C ALA A 211 12.00 3.97 -2.22
N TYR A 212 10.78 3.55 -1.90
CA TYR A 212 9.72 3.39 -2.89
C TYR A 212 9.27 4.73 -3.48
N MET A 213 9.16 5.79 -2.68
CA MET A 213 8.89 7.13 -3.20
C MET A 213 10.02 7.61 -4.12
N ALA A 214 11.28 7.41 -3.73
CA ALA A 214 12.48 7.78 -4.50
C ALA A 214 12.60 7.06 -5.85
N THR A 215 11.88 5.95 -6.02
CA THR A 215 11.87 5.14 -7.25
C THR A 215 10.57 5.28 -8.04
N GLY A 216 9.66 6.15 -7.60
CA GLY A 216 8.32 6.31 -8.20
C GLY A 216 7.39 5.12 -7.94
N ASN A 217 7.75 4.21 -7.04
CA ASN A 217 7.00 3.00 -6.69
C ASN A 217 5.98 3.21 -5.55
N ALA A 218 5.70 4.46 -5.20
CA ALA A 218 4.72 4.86 -4.20
C ALA A 218 4.02 6.17 -4.61
N GLY A 219 3.56 6.22 -5.87
CA GLY A 219 2.79 7.33 -6.39
C GLY A 219 1.33 7.35 -5.93
N PHE A 220 0.75 8.54 -5.90
CA PHE A 220 -0.66 8.76 -5.66
C PHE A 220 -1.44 8.67 -6.99
N PRO A 221 -2.49 7.84 -7.09
CA PRO A 221 -3.27 7.71 -8.31
C PRO A 221 -4.10 8.98 -8.55
N ALA A 222 -3.90 9.63 -9.69
CA ALA A 222 -4.71 10.79 -10.06
C ALA A 222 -6.22 10.47 -10.02
N GLY A 223 -7.01 11.39 -9.48
CA GLY A 223 -8.43 11.21 -9.18
C GLY A 223 -8.74 10.57 -7.82
N GLY A 224 -7.73 10.17 -7.05
CA GLY A 224 -7.89 9.67 -5.68
C GLY A 224 -8.57 8.30 -5.57
N SER A 225 -8.98 7.98 -4.36
CA SER A 225 -9.48 6.67 -3.94
C SER A 225 -10.75 6.23 -4.66
N LEU A 226 -11.75 7.10 -4.76
CA LEU A 226 -13.01 6.72 -5.43
C LEU A 226 -12.78 6.41 -6.90
N ALA A 227 -12.06 7.27 -7.62
CA ALA A 227 -11.75 7.03 -9.03
C ALA A 227 -10.92 5.76 -9.21
N PHE A 228 -10.01 5.46 -8.29
CA PHE A 228 -9.23 4.22 -8.27
C PHE A 228 -10.13 2.99 -8.10
N ALA A 229 -11.01 2.97 -7.11
CA ALA A 229 -11.95 1.88 -6.88
C ALA A 229 -12.90 1.67 -8.06
N GLN A 230 -13.42 2.76 -8.65
CA GLN A 230 -14.27 2.71 -9.83
C GLN A 230 -13.56 2.12 -11.06
N ALA A 231 -12.24 2.26 -11.18
CA ALA A 231 -11.50 1.62 -12.27
C ALA A 231 -11.46 0.09 -12.13
N ILE A 232 -11.26 -0.42 -10.91
CA ILE A 232 -11.32 -1.86 -10.63
C ILE A 232 -12.73 -2.40 -10.84
N GLU A 233 -13.73 -1.63 -10.42
CA GLU A 233 -15.13 -1.96 -10.62
C GLU A 233 -15.50 -2.04 -12.11
N ARG A 234 -15.08 -1.07 -12.93
CA ARG A 234 -15.23 -1.15 -14.39
C ARG A 234 -14.56 -2.38 -14.96
N ARG A 235 -13.33 -2.67 -14.53
CA ARG A 235 -12.61 -3.88 -14.95
C ARG A 235 -13.39 -5.15 -14.61
N TYR A 236 -13.99 -5.21 -13.44
CA TYR A 236 -14.81 -6.33 -13.02
C TYR A 236 -16.04 -6.52 -13.93
N ARG A 237 -16.76 -5.45 -14.26
CA ARG A 237 -17.89 -5.50 -15.20
C ARG A 237 -17.48 -5.88 -16.61
N ASP A 238 -16.36 -5.36 -17.11
CA ASP A 238 -15.82 -5.70 -18.44
C ASP A 238 -15.46 -7.19 -18.55
N LEU A 239 -15.13 -7.84 -17.43
CA LEU A 239 -14.90 -9.27 -17.34
C LEU A 239 -16.19 -10.10 -17.22
N GLY A 240 -17.37 -9.48 -17.29
CA GLY A 240 -18.68 -10.14 -17.13
C GLY A 240 -19.17 -10.26 -15.68
N GLY A 241 -18.53 -9.55 -14.75
CA GLY A 241 -18.97 -9.42 -13.37
C GLY A 241 -20.25 -8.61 -13.20
N GLU A 242 -21.03 -8.96 -12.19
CA GLU A 242 -22.25 -8.24 -11.83
C GLU A 242 -22.11 -7.68 -10.40
N VAL A 243 -22.42 -6.40 -10.22
CA VAL A 243 -22.47 -5.75 -8.91
C VAL A 243 -23.91 -5.32 -8.66
N VAL A 244 -24.50 -5.80 -7.56
CA VAL A 244 -25.81 -5.38 -7.07
C VAL A 244 -25.58 -4.40 -5.93
N TYR A 245 -25.85 -3.12 -6.19
CA TYR A 245 -25.77 -2.06 -5.18
C TYR A 245 -27.04 -1.96 -4.35
N LYS A 246 -26.96 -1.23 -3.23
CA LYS A 246 -28.07 -1.08 -2.27
C LYS A 246 -28.61 -2.43 -1.79
N ALA A 247 -27.75 -3.44 -1.76
CA ALA A 247 -28.08 -4.80 -1.41
C ALA A 247 -27.44 -5.17 -0.08
N GLN A 248 -28.19 -4.96 0.99
CA GLN A 248 -27.80 -5.41 2.32
C GLN A 248 -27.95 -6.92 2.41
N VAL A 249 -26.85 -7.65 2.50
CA VAL A 249 -26.85 -9.08 2.82
C VAL A 249 -27.08 -9.26 4.32
N GLU A 250 -28.11 -10.00 4.71
CA GLU A 250 -28.46 -10.24 6.12
C GLU A 250 -28.00 -11.61 6.61
N LYS A 251 -28.00 -12.63 5.73
CA LYS A 251 -27.63 -13.99 6.10
C LYS A 251 -26.83 -14.68 5.00
N ILE A 252 -25.90 -15.54 5.42
CA ILE A 252 -25.29 -16.55 4.57
C ILE A 252 -26.11 -17.83 4.74
N LEU A 253 -26.64 -18.36 3.65
CA LEU A 253 -27.42 -19.60 3.64
C LEU A 253 -26.46 -20.79 3.67
N VAL A 254 -26.66 -21.72 4.61
CA VAL A 254 -25.78 -22.88 4.81
C VAL A 254 -26.61 -24.16 4.84
N GLU A 255 -26.24 -25.11 3.97
CA GLU A 255 -26.81 -26.45 3.93
C GLU A 255 -25.70 -27.48 4.12
N ASN A 256 -25.88 -28.42 5.06
CA ASN A 256 -24.91 -29.49 5.34
C ASN A 256 -23.47 -28.97 5.56
N GLY A 257 -23.33 -27.83 6.25
CA GLY A 257 -22.04 -27.19 6.51
C GLY A 257 -21.39 -26.48 5.32
N ARG A 258 -22.11 -26.34 4.19
CA ARG A 258 -21.65 -25.66 2.98
C ARG A 258 -22.47 -24.38 2.74
N ALA A 259 -21.80 -23.28 2.45
CA ALA A 259 -22.48 -22.06 1.98
C ALA A 259 -23.11 -22.31 0.60
N VAL A 260 -24.39 -21.99 0.47
CA VAL A 260 -25.18 -22.21 -0.76
C VAL A 260 -25.73 -20.93 -1.37
N GLY A 261 -25.74 -19.84 -0.62
CA GLY A 261 -26.27 -18.55 -1.07
C GLY A 261 -26.18 -17.47 0.00
N VAL A 262 -26.80 -16.34 -0.30
CA VAL A 262 -27.03 -15.24 0.65
C VAL A 262 -28.50 -14.86 0.58
N GLU A 263 -29.03 -14.31 1.66
CA GLU A 263 -30.35 -13.67 1.72
C GLU A 263 -30.13 -12.17 1.92
N THR A 264 -30.74 -11.37 1.05
CA THR A 264 -30.72 -9.90 1.14
C THR A 264 -31.90 -9.37 1.95
N ALA A 265 -31.81 -8.14 2.44
CA ALA A 265 -32.92 -7.47 3.15
C ALA A 265 -34.19 -7.31 2.27
N ALA A 266 -34.06 -7.42 0.95
CA ALA A 266 -35.18 -7.41 0.01
C ALA A 266 -35.87 -8.79 -0.14
N GLY A 267 -35.34 -9.84 0.49
CA GLY A 267 -35.84 -11.22 0.38
C GLY A 267 -35.39 -11.96 -0.89
N GLU A 268 -34.39 -11.42 -1.60
CA GLU A 268 -33.70 -12.07 -2.74
C GLU A 268 -32.51 -12.92 -2.28
#